data_AF-W2IGM9-F1
#
_entry.id   AF-W2IGM9-F1
#
_cell.length_a   1.000
_cell.length_b   1.000
_cell.length_c   1.000
_cell.angle_alpha   90.00
_cell.angle_beta   90.00
_cell.angle_gamma   90.00
#
_symmetry.space_group_name_H-M   'P 1'
#
loop_
_entity.id
_entity.type
_entity.pdbx_description
1 polymer ?
#
loop_
_entity_poly.entity_id
_entity_poly.type
_entity_poly.pdbx_seq_one_letter_code
_entity_poly.pdbx_strand_id
1 'polypeptide(L)'
;MAVLGPRSNNEKMFSEWSTTAEVLGLVFDMEQKTVSMPAAKLLKAQTRVNALGHRKDVSRHELECLLGSLRHVSTCLRSARPFFQRLHLACKRAHDAERYPSQTLFDST
;
A
#
# COMPACT_ATOMS: atom_id res chain seq x y z
N MET A 1 23.08 7.64 -23.75
CA MET A 1 21.83 8.37 -23.44
C MET A 1 20.86 8.12 -24.57
N ALA A 2 19.66 7.62 -24.28
CA ALA A 2 18.59 7.51 -25.28
C ALA A 2 17.72 8.76 -25.17
N VAL A 3 17.61 9.53 -26.26
CA VAL A 3 16.67 10.66 -26.35
C VAL A 3 15.37 10.11 -26.92
N LEU A 4 14.30 10.27 -26.15
CA LEU A 4 12.97 9.88 -26.56
C LEU A 4 12.51 10.80 -27.70
N GLY A 5 12.17 10.22 -28.86
CA GLY A 5 11.72 10.97 -30.03
C GLY A 5 10.32 11.57 -29.84
N PRO A 6 9.87 12.48 -30.71
CA PRO A 6 8.59 13.19 -30.56
C PRO A 6 7.33 12.29 -30.56
N ARG A 7 7.46 11.01 -30.93
CA ARG A 7 6.39 9.99 -30.87
C ARG A 7 6.56 8.96 -29.73
N SER A 8 7.51 9.19 -28.83
CA SER A 8 7.75 8.33 -27.67
C SER A 8 6.67 8.45 -26.60
N ASN A 9 5.83 9.48 -26.70
CA ASN A 9 4.79 9.73 -25.73
C ASN A 9 3.63 8.77 -25.99
N ASN A 10 3.27 7.98 -24.98
CA ASN A 10 2.14 7.05 -25.10
C ASN A 10 0.84 7.84 -24.91
N GLU A 11 0.32 8.41 -26.00
CA GLU A 11 -0.92 9.22 -26.01
C GLU A 11 -2.11 8.47 -25.37
N LYS A 12 -2.12 7.14 -25.42
CA LYS A 12 -3.16 6.30 -24.79
C LYS A 12 -3.16 6.35 -23.26
N MET A 13 -2.09 6.85 -22.64
CA MET A 13 -1.96 7.00 -21.19
C MET A 13 -2.36 8.40 -20.72
N PHE A 14 -2.66 9.32 -21.64
CA PHE A 14 -3.19 10.63 -21.28
C PHE A 14 -4.68 10.52 -21.00
N SER A 15 -5.08 10.97 -19.82
CA SER A 15 -6.48 11.22 -19.54
C SER A 15 -6.91 12.52 -20.20
N GLU A 16 -8.18 12.58 -20.62
CA GLU A 16 -8.80 13.86 -20.95
C GLU A 16 -8.83 14.78 -19.72
N TRP A 17 -9.11 16.05 -19.97
CA TRP A 17 -9.29 17.02 -18.89
C TRP A 17 -10.50 16.63 -18.04
N SER A 18 -10.28 16.42 -16.75
CA SER A 18 -11.32 16.01 -15.80
C SER A 18 -11.03 16.61 -14.43
N THR A 19 -12.09 16.92 -13.68
CA THR A 19 -11.98 17.33 -12.27
C THR A 19 -11.64 16.16 -11.35
N THR A 20 -11.79 14.92 -11.84
CA THR A 20 -11.32 13.70 -11.18
C THR A 20 -10.23 13.02 -11.99
N ALA A 21 -9.09 12.70 -11.38
CA ALA A 21 -7.97 12.04 -12.05
C ALA A 21 -7.40 10.87 -11.22
N GLU A 22 -7.08 9.76 -11.88
CA GLU A 22 -6.32 8.68 -11.27
C GLU A 22 -4.83 8.85 -11.55
N VAL A 23 -4.04 9.18 -10.53
CA VAL A 23 -2.59 9.42 -10.65
C VAL A 23 -1.84 8.61 -9.61
N LEU A 24 -0.83 7.85 -10.03
CA LEU A 24 -0.14 6.85 -9.19
C LEU A 24 -1.11 5.85 -8.52
N GLY A 25 -2.28 5.67 -9.15
CA GLY A 25 -3.42 4.91 -8.68
C GLY A 25 -3.99 5.37 -7.34
N LEU A 26 -3.94 6.68 -7.09
CA LEU A 26 -4.81 7.39 -6.16
C LEU A 26 -5.82 8.20 -6.97
N VAL A 27 -7.00 8.42 -6.41
CA VAL A 27 -8.03 9.27 -7.03
C VAL A 27 -7.93 10.66 -6.43
N PHE A 28 -7.64 11.63 -7.29
CA PHE A 28 -7.65 13.05 -6.98
C PHE A 28 -8.98 13.62 -7.44
N ASP A 29 -9.73 14.18 -6.50
CA ASP A 29 -10.96 14.93 -6.79
C ASP A 29 -10.66 16.41 -6.52
N MET A 30 -10.61 17.20 -7.59
CA MET A 30 -10.27 18.62 -7.53
C MET A 30 -11.46 19.50 -7.14
N GLU A 31 -12.70 19.01 -7.28
CA GLU A 31 -13.89 19.72 -6.81
C GLU A 31 -14.01 19.63 -5.29
N GLN A 32 -13.90 18.41 -4.76
CA GLN A 32 -13.93 18.14 -3.32
C GLN A 32 -12.57 18.43 -2.64
N LYS A 33 -11.51 18.64 -3.43
CA LYS A 33 -10.13 18.84 -2.96
C LYS A 33 -9.64 17.68 -2.10
N THR A 34 -9.96 16.46 -2.51
CA THR A 34 -9.62 15.24 -1.78
C THR A 34 -8.68 14.34 -2.57
N VAL A 35 -7.93 13.51 -1.82
CA VAL A 35 -7.13 12.42 -2.37
C VAL A 35 -7.58 11.15 -1.68
N SER A 36 -8.09 10.19 -2.45
CA SER A 36 -8.63 8.94 -1.93
C SER A 36 -7.97 7.73 -2.56
N MET A 37 -8.02 6.61 -1.83
CA MET A 37 -7.58 5.33 -2.34
C MET A 37 -8.77 4.64 -3.04
N PRO A 38 -8.65 4.15 -4.28
CA PRO A 38 -9.70 3.36 -4.91
C PRO A 38 -10.13 2.18 -4.04
N ALA A 39 -11.44 1.91 -3.96
CA ALA A 39 -11.99 0.82 -3.17
C ALA A 39 -11.36 -0.55 -3.50
N ALA A 40 -11.09 -0.81 -4.78
CA ALA A 40 -10.42 -2.03 -5.23
C ALA A 40 -9.02 -2.21 -4.62
N LYS A 41 -8.28 -1.12 -4.40
CA LYS A 41 -6.95 -1.17 -3.76
C LYS A 41 -7.05 -1.38 -2.26
N LEU A 42 -8.05 -0.77 -1.61
CA LEU A 42 -8.34 -1.03 -0.19
C LEU A 42 -8.73 -2.48 0.03
N LEU A 43 -9.58 -3.05 -0.82
CA LEU A 43 -9.98 -4.45 -0.74
C LEU A 43 -8.76 -5.38 -0.86
N LYS A 44 -7.88 -5.14 -1.84
CA LYS A 44 -6.63 -5.91 -2.00
C LYS A 44 -5.72 -5.82 -0.77
N ALA A 45 -5.60 -4.63 -0.18
CA ALA A 45 -4.83 -4.44 1.05
C ALA A 45 -5.46 -5.24 2.22
N GLN A 46 -6.78 -5.16 2.38
CA GLN A 46 -7.51 -5.92 3.39
C GLN A 46 -7.33 -7.44 3.21
N THR A 47 -7.43 -7.94 1.98
CA THR A 47 -7.21 -9.36 1.68
C THR A 47 -5.81 -9.81 2.11
N ARG A 48 -4.77 -9.00 1.86
CA ARG A 48 -3.40 -9.32 2.28
C ARG A 48 -3.23 -9.33 3.79
N VAL A 49 -3.83 -8.36 4.48
CA VAL A 49 -3.84 -8.30 5.94
C VAL A 49 -4.50 -9.54 6.53
N ASN A 50 -5.70 -9.89 6.05
CA ASN A 50 -6.43 -11.08 6.51
C ASN A 50 -5.64 -12.37 6.22
N ALA A 51 -5.07 -12.49 5.02
CA ALA A 51 -4.28 -13.66 4.64
C ALA A 51 -3.06 -13.88 5.54
N LEU A 52 -2.38 -12.82 5.99
CA LEU A 52 -1.30 -12.94 6.97
C LEU A 52 -1.82 -13.18 8.40
N GLY A 53 -2.96 -12.61 8.76
CA GLY A 53 -3.60 -12.82 10.06
C GLY A 53 -4.03 -14.27 10.32
N HIS A 54 -4.33 -15.04 9.28
CA HIS A 54 -4.69 -16.46 9.39
C HIS A 54 -3.48 -17.42 9.44
N ARG A 55 -2.26 -16.94 9.22
CA ARG A 55 -1.04 -17.78 9.30
C ARG A 55 -0.59 -17.88 10.75
N LYS A 56 0.13 -18.94 11.14
CA LYS A 56 0.73 -19.06 12.48
C LYS A 56 2.04 -18.29 12.59
N ASP A 57 2.82 -18.34 11.52
CA ASP A 57 4.11 -17.68 11.36
C ASP A 57 4.15 -16.93 10.04
N VAL A 58 4.86 -15.82 10.03
CA VAL A 58 5.10 -14.99 8.85
C VAL A 58 6.59 -14.77 8.67
N SER A 59 7.05 -14.93 7.44
CA SER A 59 8.42 -14.64 7.08
C SER A 59 8.64 -13.13 7.02
N ARG A 60 9.90 -12.72 7.15
CA ARG A 60 10.32 -11.33 6.94
C ARG A 60 9.87 -10.80 5.57
N HIS A 61 10.03 -11.60 4.52
CA HIS A 61 9.65 -11.21 3.16
C HIS A 61 8.16 -10.89 3.06
N GLU A 62 7.30 -11.71 3.66
CA GLU A 62 5.85 -11.47 3.67
C GLU A 62 5.48 -10.19 4.44
N LEU A 63 6.16 -9.92 5.56
CA LEU A 63 6.00 -8.68 6.31
C LEU A 63 6.44 -7.45 5.48
N GLU A 64 7.58 -7.53 4.79
CA GLU A 64 8.08 -6.47 3.90
C GLU A 64 7.14 -6.22 2.71
N CYS A 65 6.60 -7.28 2.10
CA CYS A 65 5.59 -7.19 1.05
C CYS A 65 4.30 -6.53 1.55
N LEU A 66 3.84 -6.90 2.75
CA LEU A 66 2.67 -6.27 3.37
C LEU A 66 2.94 -4.79 3.64
N LEU A 67 4.10 -4.46 4.23
CA LEU A 67 4.51 -3.09 4.54
C LEU A 67 4.55 -2.23 3.27
N GLY A 68 5.15 -2.73 2.19
CA GLY A 68 5.16 -2.04 0.90
C GLY A 68 3.76 -1.75 0.37
N SER A 69 2.85 -2.72 0.47
CA SER A 69 1.48 -2.58 -0.01
C SER A 69 0.61 -1.61 0.80
N LEU A 70 0.91 -1.44 2.09
CA LEU A 70 0.17 -0.57 3.00
C LEU A 70 0.72 0.86 3.07
N ARG A 71 1.89 1.14 2.49
CA ARG A 71 2.51 2.47 2.51
C ARG A 71 1.52 3.56 2.09
N HIS A 72 0.89 3.39 0.93
CA HIS A 72 -0.07 4.39 0.42
C HIS A 72 -1.39 4.41 1.22
N VAL A 73 -1.81 3.28 1.78
CA VAL A 73 -2.98 3.22 2.66
C VAL A 73 -2.76 4.10 3.90
N SER A 74 -1.58 4.07 4.51
CA SER A 74 -1.25 4.90 5.69
C SER A 74 -1.14 6.40 5.40
N THR A 75 -0.92 6.77 4.13
CA THR A 75 -0.92 8.17 3.68
C THR A 75 -2.34 8.71 3.58
N CYS A 76 -3.25 7.95 2.97
CA CYS A 76 -4.65 8.35 2.78
C CYS A 76 -5.50 8.15 4.05
N LEU A 77 -5.25 7.10 4.83
CA LEU A 77 -5.99 6.77 6.05
C LEU A 77 -5.08 6.95 7.26
N ARG A 78 -5.21 8.09 7.95
CA ARG A 78 -4.42 8.39 9.15
C ARG A 78 -4.61 7.35 10.26
N SER A 79 -5.80 6.76 10.36
CA SER A 79 -6.12 5.68 11.31
C SER A 79 -5.31 4.40 11.09
N ALA A 80 -4.78 4.16 9.90
CA ALA A 80 -3.95 2.99 9.60
C ALA A 80 -2.49 3.13 10.07
N ARG A 81 -2.06 4.35 10.45
CA ARG A 81 -0.66 4.63 10.83
C ARG A 81 -0.16 3.83 12.04
N PRO A 82 -0.92 3.69 13.15
CA PRO A 82 -0.46 2.90 14.30
C PRO A 82 -0.20 1.43 13.92
N PHE A 83 -1.09 0.84 13.11
CA PHE A 83 -0.88 -0.51 12.58
C PHE A 83 0.36 -0.59 11.68
N PHE A 84 0.51 0.37 10.75
CA PHE A 84 1.68 0.43 9.86
C PHE A 84 3.01 0.53 10.64
N GLN A 85 3.04 1.31 11.72
CA GLN A 85 4.21 1.44 12.60
C GLN A 85 4.53 0.13 13.33
N ARG A 86 3.52 -0.58 13.84
CA ARG A 86 3.70 -1.91 14.45
C ARG A 86 4.23 -2.93 13.44
N LEU A 87 3.69 -2.94 12.23
CA LEU A 87 4.17 -3.79 11.14
C LEU A 87 5.64 -3.48 10.80
N HIS A 88 6.00 -2.20 10.72
CA HIS A 88 7.39 -1.80 10.48
C HIS A 88 8.34 -2.26 11.59
N LEU A 89 7.90 -2.20 12.84
CA LEU A 89 8.67 -2.73 13.98
C LEU A 89 8.79 -4.26 13.94
N ALA A 90 7.72 -4.97 13.55
CA ALA A 90 7.76 -6.41 13.35
C ALA A 90 8.74 -6.81 12.24
N CYS A 91 8.76 -6.10 11.10
CA CYS A 91 9.78 -6.29 10.05
C CYS A 91 11.21 -6.17 10.61
N LYS A 92 11.46 -5.16 11.45
CA LYS A 92 12.78 -4.95 12.07
C LYS A 92 13.15 -6.07 13.04
N ARG A 93 12.20 -6.58 13.82
CA ARG A 93 12.44 -7.68 14.78
C ARG A 93 12.61 -9.03 14.09
N ALA A 94 11.91 -9.26 12.98
CA ALA A 94 12.09 -10.43 12.13
C ALA A 94 13.45 -10.49 11.42
N HIS A 95 14.27 -9.43 11.53
CA HIS A 95 15.67 -9.48 11.13
C HIS A 95 16.48 -10.44 12.03
N ASP A 96 16.08 -10.58 13.30
CA ASP A 96 16.82 -11.32 14.32
C ASP A 96 16.24 -12.74 14.57
N ALA A 97 15.09 -13.06 13.97
CA ALA A 97 14.39 -14.33 14.09
C ALA A 97 13.89 -14.82 12.72
N GLU A 98 14.17 -16.08 12.37
CA GLU A 98 13.83 -16.68 11.07
C GLU A 98 12.32 -16.66 10.76
N ARG A 99 11.46 -16.65 11.80
CA ARG A 99 10.00 -16.55 11.70
C ARG A 99 9.41 -15.69 12.81
N TYR A 100 8.46 -14.82 12.46
CA TYR A 100 7.76 -13.94 13.40
C TYR A 100 6.32 -14.46 13.65
N PRO A 101 5.86 -14.60 14.90
CA PRO A 101 4.51 -15.04 15.21
C PRO A 101 3.47 -13.98 14.82
N SER A 102 2.58 -14.31 13.89
CA SER A 102 1.57 -13.40 13.33
C SER A 102 0.62 -12.83 14.40
N GLN A 103 0.25 -13.64 15.40
CA GLN A 103 -0.63 -13.26 16.51
C GLN A 103 -0.18 -11.96 17.19
N THR A 104 1.13 -11.81 17.44
CA THR A 104 1.69 -10.63 18.11
C THR A 104 1.53 -9.31 17.34
N LEU A 105 1.29 -9.37 16.02
CA LEU A 105 1.01 -8.20 15.19
C LEU A 105 -0.47 -7.78 15.28
N PHE A 106 -1.39 -8.74 15.48
CA PHE A 106 -2.83 -8.53 15.35
C PHE A 106 -3.59 -8.43 16.68
N ASP A 107 -3.03 -8.96 17.78
CA ASP A 107 -3.70 -9.08 19.10
C ASP A 107 -3.87 -7.78 19.89
N SER A 108 -3.38 -6.62 19.42
CA SER A 108 -3.58 -5.33 20.10
C SER A 108 -4.72 -4.47 19.51
N THR A 109 -5.76 -5.12 19.00
CA THR A 109 -6.98 -4.46 18.48
C THR A 109 -8.14 -4.83 19.38
#